data_AF-A0A966HE14-F1
#
_entry.id   AF-A0A966HE14-F1
#
_cell.length_a   1.000
_cell.length_b   1.000
_cell.length_c   1.000
_cell.angle_alpha   90.00
_cell.angle_beta   90.00
_cell.angle_gamma   90.00
#
_symmetry.space_group_name_H-M   'P 1'
#
loop_
_entity.id
_entity.type
_entity.pdbx_description
1 polymer ?
#
loop_
_entity_poly.entity_id
_entity_poly.type
_entity_poly.pdbx_seq_one_letter_code
_entity_poly.pdbx_strand_id
1 'polypeptide(L)'
;MSVLRKLLTLFTGTPDILGRRVHVITERDLISEENQIGKQLFGVLPTGHVRDFFCLDKTTWVWHEAWLDNKSGQTKEITTRYEIQPGGILKVQTGREYKYVEGVELQNLAIAIRLYYERTMRSVYHYDPYTGIAI
;
A
#
# COMPACT_ATOMS: atom_id res chain seq x y z
N MET A 1 -25.18 -58.29 -0.17
CA MET A 1 -25.54 -57.06 -0.94
C MET A 1 -25.11 -55.87 -0.09
N SER A 2 -24.13 -55.03 -0.42
CA SER A 2 -23.66 -54.63 -1.74
C SER A 2 -22.15 -54.41 -1.71
N VAL A 3 -21.41 -55.28 -2.40
CA VAL A 3 -19.96 -55.14 -2.65
C VAL A 3 -19.69 -54.02 -3.67
N LEU A 4 -20.74 -53.42 -4.24
CA LEU A 4 -20.69 -52.42 -5.30
C LEU A 4 -20.28 -51.02 -4.81
N ARG A 5 -20.49 -50.69 -3.52
CA ARG A 5 -20.14 -49.35 -2.99
C ARG A 5 -18.66 -49.12 -2.78
N LYS A 6 -17.83 -50.17 -2.65
CA LYS A 6 -16.37 -50.02 -2.49
C LYS A 6 -15.58 -50.00 -3.80
N LEU A 7 -16.23 -50.28 -4.93
CA LEU A 7 -15.56 -50.38 -6.23
C LEU A 7 -15.67 -49.08 -7.06
N LEU A 8 -16.68 -48.24 -6.80
CA LEU A 8 -16.79 -46.92 -7.44
C LEU A 8 -15.81 -45.88 -6.89
N THR A 9 -15.27 -46.06 -5.69
CA THR A 9 -14.28 -45.14 -5.10
C THR A 9 -12.86 -45.29 -5.66
N LEU A 10 -12.60 -46.29 -6.53
CA LEU A 10 -11.27 -46.50 -7.13
C LEU A 10 -11.13 -45.93 -8.55
N PHE A 11 -12.23 -45.64 -9.24
CA PHE A 11 -12.21 -45.14 -10.63
C PHE A 11 -12.61 -43.68 -10.78
N THR A 12 -13.29 -43.10 -9.80
CA THR A 12 -13.50 -41.65 -9.74
C THR A 12 -12.60 -41.12 -8.65
N GLY A 13 -11.44 -40.59 -9.05
CA GLY A 13 -10.55 -39.87 -8.16
C GLY A 13 -11.37 -38.91 -7.29
N THR A 14 -11.04 -38.87 -6.01
CA THR A 14 -11.60 -37.92 -5.05
C THR A 14 -11.72 -36.54 -5.70
N PRO A 15 -12.92 -35.94 -5.82
CA PRO A 15 -13.04 -34.54 -6.14
C PRO A 15 -12.70 -33.75 -4.88
N ASP A 16 -11.46 -33.88 -4.44
CA ASP A 16 -10.84 -32.98 -3.47
C ASP A 16 -9.84 -32.09 -4.23
N ILE A 17 -10.31 -31.57 -5.36
CA ILE A 17 -9.75 -30.34 -5.93
C ILE A 17 -10.49 -29.22 -5.22
N LEU A 18 -10.08 -28.98 -3.97
CA LEU A 18 -10.37 -27.80 -3.18
C LEU A 18 -10.43 -26.58 -4.10
N GLY A 19 -11.57 -25.90 -4.09
CA GLY A 19 -11.85 -24.70 -4.85
C GLY A 19 -10.81 -23.62 -4.61
N ARG A 20 -9.75 -23.62 -5.43
CA ARG A 20 -8.81 -22.52 -5.54
C ARG A 20 -9.57 -21.33 -6.10
N ARG A 21 -10.19 -20.54 -5.21
CA ARG A 21 -10.67 -19.20 -5.57
C ARG A 21 -9.48 -18.45 -6.11
N VAL A 22 -9.52 -18.12 -7.40
CA VAL A 22 -8.59 -17.17 -7.99
C VAL A 22 -8.92 -15.83 -7.34
N HIS A 23 -8.08 -15.38 -6.42
CA HIS A 23 -8.19 -14.02 -5.88
C HIS A 23 -7.84 -13.07 -7.01
N VAL A 24 -8.85 -12.38 -7.53
CA VAL A 24 -8.63 -11.31 -8.50
C VAL A 24 -8.06 -10.13 -7.72
N ILE A 25 -6.81 -9.78 -8.00
CA ILE A 25 -6.14 -8.64 -7.37
C ILE A 25 -6.90 -7.36 -7.74
N THR A 26 -7.34 -6.62 -6.74
CA THR A 26 -7.98 -5.32 -6.91
C THR A 26 -6.98 -4.19 -6.81
N GLU A 27 -7.35 -2.98 -7.26
CA GLU A 27 -6.54 -1.76 -7.05
C GLU A 27 -6.26 -1.51 -5.57
N ARG A 28 -7.22 -1.79 -4.68
CA ARG A 28 -7.02 -1.66 -3.24
C ARG A 28 -5.99 -2.64 -2.70
N ASP A 29 -5.96 -3.85 -3.25
CA ASP A 29 -4.95 -4.85 -2.87
C ASP A 29 -3.56 -4.37 -3.32
N LEU A 30 -3.43 -3.82 -4.53
CA LEU A 30 -2.18 -3.23 -4.99
C LEU A 30 -1.74 -2.07 -4.11
N ILE A 31 -2.61 -1.11 -3.82
CA ILE A 31 -2.29 0.01 -2.91
C ILE A 31 -1.84 -0.50 -1.54
N SER A 32 -2.45 -1.57 -1.03
CA SER A 32 -2.04 -2.19 0.24
C SER A 32 -0.62 -2.76 0.17
N GLU A 33 -0.28 -3.46 -0.91
CA GLU A 33 1.06 -4.00 -1.15
C GLU A 33 2.09 -2.88 -1.32
N GLU A 34 1.79 -1.86 -2.13
CA GLU A 34 2.69 -0.73 -2.32
C GLU A 34 2.88 0.08 -1.03
N ASN A 35 1.83 0.21 -0.21
CA ASN A 35 1.93 0.89 1.08
C ASN A 35 2.91 0.19 2.02
N GLN A 36 3.08 -1.14 1.96
CA GLN A 36 4.10 -1.84 2.77
C GLN A 36 5.51 -1.30 2.51
N ILE A 37 5.79 -0.90 1.27
CA ILE A 37 7.05 -0.25 0.89
C ILE A 37 7.07 1.17 1.43
N GLY A 38 5.96 1.90 1.26
CA GLY A 38 5.77 3.26 1.76
C GLY A 38 6.09 3.45 3.24
N LYS A 39 5.66 2.51 4.10
CA LYS A 39 5.92 2.55 5.57
C LYS A 39 7.41 2.60 5.91
N GLN A 40 8.24 2.03 5.05
CA GLN A 40 9.66 1.81 5.30
C GLN A 40 10.55 2.92 4.74
N LEU A 41 9.98 3.91 4.02
CA LEU A 41 10.77 4.97 3.38
C LEU A 41 11.33 5.99 4.37
N PHE A 42 10.73 6.14 5.55
CA PHE A 42 10.95 7.26 6.46
C PHE A 42 11.68 6.86 7.75
N GLY A 43 12.53 5.83 7.66
CA GLY A 43 13.30 5.31 8.79
C GLY A 43 12.49 4.43 9.74
N VAL A 44 13.07 4.15 10.91
CA VAL A 44 12.50 3.23 11.89
C VAL A 44 11.27 3.87 12.56
N LEU A 45 10.17 3.13 12.62
CA LEU A 45 8.98 3.52 13.38
C LEU A 45 9.18 3.29 14.88
N PRO A 46 8.83 4.25 15.75
CA PRO A 46 8.76 4.00 17.19
C PRO A 46 7.66 2.97 17.52
N THR A 47 7.81 2.27 18.64
CA THR A 47 6.81 1.30 19.11
C THR A 47 5.45 1.96 19.32
N GLY A 48 4.39 1.34 18.77
CA GLY A 48 3.03 1.86 18.87
C GLY A 48 2.68 2.96 17.87
N HIS A 49 3.56 3.23 16.90
CA HIS A 49 3.29 4.12 15.77
C HIS A 49 2.90 3.31 14.54
N VAL A 50 1.98 3.86 13.76
CA VAL A 50 1.64 3.43 12.41
C VAL A 50 1.95 4.59 11.47
N ARG A 51 2.58 4.28 10.35
CA ARG A 51 2.83 5.22 9.25
C ARG A 51 2.45 4.53 7.97
N ASP A 52 1.72 5.25 7.14
CA ASP A 52 1.37 4.87 5.78
C ASP A 52 1.81 6.00 4.84
N PHE A 53 2.34 5.62 3.68
CA PHE A 53 2.65 6.55 2.60
C PHE A 53 2.42 5.86 1.26
N PHE A 54 1.45 6.32 0.49
CA PHE A 54 1.10 5.66 -0.77
C PHE A 54 0.47 6.62 -1.77
N CYS A 55 0.49 6.20 -3.03
CA CYS A 55 -0.19 6.86 -4.12
C CYS A 55 -1.65 6.37 -4.14
N LEU A 56 -2.62 7.25 -3.87
CA LEU A 56 -4.04 6.88 -3.87
C LEU A 56 -4.60 6.83 -5.29
N ASP A 57 -4.15 7.76 -6.12
CA ASP A 57 -4.53 7.89 -7.53
C ASP A 57 -3.40 8.63 -8.27
N LYS A 58 -3.60 8.95 -9.55
CA LYS A 58 -2.60 9.60 -10.42
C LYS A 58 -2.05 10.94 -9.90
N THR A 59 -2.76 11.59 -8.99
CA THR A 59 -2.51 12.96 -8.53
C THR A 59 -2.47 13.11 -7.01
N THR A 60 -2.85 12.09 -6.26
CA THR A 60 -3.01 12.19 -4.80
C THR A 60 -2.03 11.28 -4.08
N TRP A 61 -1.15 11.86 -3.28
CA TRP A 61 -0.32 11.13 -2.33
C TRP A 61 -0.89 11.25 -0.94
N VAL A 62 -0.96 10.14 -0.22
CA VAL A 62 -1.50 10.09 1.14
C VAL A 62 -0.36 9.77 2.09
N TRP A 63 -0.24 10.59 3.12
CA TRP A 63 0.53 10.31 4.33
C TRP A 63 -0.44 10.16 5.49
N HIS A 64 -0.37 9.06 6.20
CA HIS A 64 -1.13 8.85 7.42
C HIS A 64 -0.20 8.42 8.55
N GLU A 65 -0.35 9.03 9.71
CA GLU A 65 0.33 8.62 10.93
C GLU A 65 -0.66 8.50 12.06
N ALA A 66 -0.58 7.40 12.80
CA ALA A 66 -1.31 7.19 14.04
C ALA A 66 -0.35 6.75 15.15
N TRP A 67 -0.54 7.24 16.37
CA TRP A 67 0.30 6.90 17.51
C TRP A 67 -0.47 6.98 18.83
N LEU A 68 -0.02 6.22 19.82
CA LEU A 68 -0.53 6.32 21.19
C LEU A 68 0.07 7.56 21.87
N ASP A 69 -0.76 8.51 22.29
CA ASP A 69 -0.30 9.64 23.08
C ASP A 69 -0.08 9.22 24.54
N ASN A 70 1.19 9.15 24.93
CA ASN A 70 1.60 8.77 26.29
C ASN A 70 1.03 9.67 27.40
N LYS A 71 0.58 10.90 27.08
CA LYS A 71 -0.02 11.81 28.07
C LYS A 71 -1.50 11.57 28.28
N SER A 72 -2.26 11.31 27.23
CA SER A 72 -3.72 11.13 27.30
C SER A 72 -4.15 9.67 27.32
N GLY A 73 -3.27 8.75 26.92
CA GLY A 73 -3.58 7.34 26.70
C GLY A 73 -4.47 7.09 25.47
N GLN A 74 -4.68 8.09 24.61
CA GLN A 74 -5.56 8.01 23.45
C GLN A 74 -4.74 7.94 22.15
N THR A 75 -5.26 7.21 21.16
CA THR A 75 -4.70 7.21 19.81
C THR A 75 -4.94 8.58 19.16
N LYS A 76 -3.86 9.19 18.69
CA LYS A 76 -3.90 10.36 17.81
C LYS A 76 -3.60 9.92 16.39
N GLU A 77 -4.24 10.57 15.43
CA GLU A 77 -4.00 10.34 14.01
C GLU A 77 -3.93 11.65 13.24
N ILE A 78 -3.14 11.66 12.17
CA ILE A 78 -3.04 12.74 11.21
C ILE A 78 -3.00 12.12 9.82
N THR A 79 -3.93 12.55 8.97
CA THR A 79 -3.92 12.27 7.54
C THR A 79 -3.61 13.55 6.77
N THR A 80 -2.63 13.46 5.89
CA THR A 80 -2.22 14.51 4.96
C THR A 80 -2.38 13.99 3.55
N ARG A 81 -3.09 14.73 2.70
CA ARG A 81 -3.10 14.49 1.26
C ARG A 81 -2.27 15.57 0.57
N TYR A 82 -1.42 15.14 -0.35
CA TYR A 82 -0.70 16.00 -1.27
C TYR A 82 -1.35 15.83 -2.65
N GLU A 83 -2.11 16.84 -3.05
CA GLU A 83 -2.90 16.84 -4.29
C GLU A 83 -2.12 17.62 -5.36
N ILE A 84 -1.67 16.93 -6.39
CA ILE A 84 -0.92 17.50 -7.51
C ILE A 84 -1.89 18.26 -8.41
N GLN A 85 -1.65 19.54 -8.59
CA GLN A 85 -2.43 20.44 -9.44
C GLN A 85 -1.51 21.15 -10.45
N PRO A 86 -2.05 21.74 -11.54
CA PRO A 86 -1.24 22.46 -12.51
C PRO A 86 -0.37 23.58 -11.92
N GLY A 87 -0.82 24.20 -10.81
CA GLY A 87 -0.11 25.29 -10.14
C GLY A 87 0.87 24.87 -9.04
N GLY A 88 0.93 23.57 -8.68
CA GLY A 88 1.77 23.07 -7.59
C GLY A 88 1.12 21.91 -6.83
N ILE A 89 1.69 21.57 -5.69
CA ILE A 89 1.18 20.49 -4.84
C ILE A 89 0.43 21.12 -3.66
N LEU A 90 -0.86 20.83 -3.52
CA LEU A 90 -1.68 21.31 -2.42
C LEU A 90 -1.64 20.32 -1.26
N LYS A 91 -1.29 20.80 -0.06
CA LYS A 91 -1.36 20.05 1.18
C LYS A 91 -2.72 20.22 1.82
N VAL A 92 -3.42 19.11 2.01
CA VAL A 92 -4.74 19.03 2.62
C VAL A 92 -4.64 18.20 3.90
N GLN A 93 -4.97 18.80 5.04
CA GLN A 93 -5.01 18.14 6.35
C GLN A 93 -6.32 18.48 7.04
N THR A 94 -6.95 17.50 7.69
CA THR A 94 -8.20 17.72 8.42
C THR A 94 -8.04 18.81 9.49
N GLY A 95 -8.92 19.80 9.48
CA GLY A 95 -8.92 20.89 10.46
C GLY A 95 -7.80 21.93 10.28
N ARG A 96 -7.13 21.96 9.13
CA ARG A 96 -6.08 22.92 8.80
C ARG A 96 -6.34 23.59 7.46
N GLU A 97 -5.84 24.81 7.31
CA GLU A 97 -5.88 25.54 6.04
C GLU A 97 -5.08 24.81 4.97
N TYR A 98 -5.58 24.86 3.74
CA TYR A 98 -4.90 24.30 2.59
C TYR A 98 -3.75 25.21 2.18
N LYS A 99 -2.57 24.61 1.94
CA LYS A 99 -1.35 25.36 1.61
C LYS A 99 -0.59 24.65 0.51
N TYR A 100 0.06 25.40 -0.37
CA TYR A 100 0.99 24.82 -1.32
C TYR A 100 2.24 24.31 -0.59
N VAL A 101 2.73 23.16 -1.04
CA VAL A 101 3.95 22.55 -0.54
C VAL A 101 5.14 23.24 -1.20
N GLU A 102 6.04 23.78 -0.39
CA GLU A 102 7.19 24.55 -0.86
C GLU A 102 8.47 24.15 -0.10
N GLY A 103 9.62 24.66 -0.58
CA GLY A 103 10.91 24.53 0.10
C GLY A 103 11.33 23.08 0.36
N VAL A 104 11.78 22.82 1.60
CA VAL A 104 12.29 21.51 2.01
C VAL A 104 11.22 20.44 2.00
N GLU A 105 9.96 20.79 2.31
CA GLU A 105 8.86 19.81 2.29
C GLU A 105 8.61 19.30 0.87
N LEU A 106 8.65 20.19 -0.13
CA LEU A 106 8.51 19.82 -1.53
C LEU A 106 9.64 18.91 -2.00
N GLN A 107 10.88 19.23 -1.62
CA GLN A 107 12.05 18.40 -1.95
C GLN A 107 11.95 17.01 -1.34
N ASN A 108 11.58 16.93 -0.05
CA ASN A 108 11.41 15.66 0.65
C ASN A 108 10.28 14.83 0.04
N LEU A 109 9.17 15.46 -0.33
CA LEU A 109 8.07 14.78 -1.01
C LEU A 109 8.51 14.22 -2.36
N ALA A 110 9.23 15.00 -3.17
CA ALA A 110 9.75 14.53 -4.46
C ALA A 110 10.70 13.33 -4.32
N ILE A 111 11.59 13.38 -3.31
CA ILE A 111 12.50 12.27 -3.00
C ILE A 111 11.71 11.04 -2.55
N ALA A 112 10.73 11.20 -1.66
CA ALA A 112 9.89 10.11 -1.18
C ALA A 112 9.11 9.44 -2.31
N ILE A 113 8.51 10.23 -3.20
CA ILE A 113 7.78 9.74 -4.39
C ILE A 113 8.71 8.94 -5.29
N ARG A 114 9.92 9.44 -5.55
CA ARG A 114 10.91 8.73 -6.37
C ARG A 114 11.33 7.40 -5.73
N LEU A 115 11.65 7.40 -4.44
CA LEU A 115 12.04 6.18 -3.71
C LEU A 115 10.90 5.17 -3.64
N TYR A 116 9.66 5.64 -3.45
CA TYR A 116 8.46 4.82 -3.50
C TYR A 116 8.37 4.14 -4.87
N TYR A 117 8.40 4.92 -5.96
CA TYR A 117 8.31 4.41 -7.32
C TYR A 117 9.38 3.35 -7.61
N GLU A 118 10.64 3.65 -7.32
CA GLU A 118 11.75 2.73 -7.61
C GLU A 118 11.63 1.40 -6.85
N ARG A 119 11.21 1.44 -5.58
CA ARG A 119 11.04 0.23 -4.78
C ARG A 119 9.79 -0.55 -5.18
N THR A 120 8.68 0.15 -5.42
CA THR A 120 7.42 -0.47 -5.85
C THR A 120 7.57 -1.18 -7.19
N MET A 121 8.21 -0.56 -8.18
CA MET A 121 8.46 -1.19 -9.48
C MET A 121 9.22 -2.50 -9.34
N ARG A 122 10.23 -2.56 -8.46
CA ARG A 122 11.05 -3.77 -8.27
C ARG A 122 10.37 -4.83 -7.42
N SER A 123 9.73 -4.43 -6.33
CA SER A 123 9.23 -5.35 -5.30
C SER A 123 7.80 -5.82 -5.54
N VAL A 124 6.93 -4.97 -6.10
CA VAL A 124 5.53 -5.32 -6.38
C VAL A 124 5.36 -5.75 -7.84
N TYR A 125 5.94 -5.00 -8.77
CA TYR A 125 5.73 -5.21 -10.20
C TYR A 125 6.81 -6.04 -10.89
N HIS A 126 7.99 -6.21 -10.28
CA HIS A 126 9.14 -6.93 -10.84
C HIS A 126 9.63 -6.36 -12.18
N TYR A 127 9.75 -5.03 -12.24
CA TYR A 127 10.34 -4.29 -13.35
C TYR A 127 11.46 -3.37 -12.88
N ASP A 128 12.46 -3.17 -13.74
CA ASP A 128 13.44 -2.11 -13.54
C ASP A 128 12.80 -0.74 -13.85
N PRO A 129 12.82 0.21 -12.89
CA PRO A 129 12.13 1.50 -13.02
C PRO A 129 12.75 2.44 -14.06
N TYR A 130 13.95 2.17 -14.55
CA TYR A 130 14.65 3.03 -15.50
C TYR A 130 14.53 2.53 -16.94
N THR A 131 14.52 1.21 -17.13
CA THR A 131 14.49 0.56 -18.44
C THR A 131 13.13 -0.02 -18.80
N GLY A 132 12.26 -0.27 -17.81
CA GLY A 132 10.95 -0.91 -18.02
C GLY A 132 11.04 -2.39 -18.37
N ILE A 133 12.21 -3.01 -18.17
CA ILE A 133 12.44 -4.44 -18.42
C ILE A 133 12.06 -5.23 -17.16
N ALA A 134 11.42 -6.38 -17.34
CA ALA A 134 11.10 -7.29 -16.24
C ALA A 134 12.38 -7.86 -15.59
N ILE A 135 12.39 -7.97 -14.26
CA ILE A 135 13.55 -8.45 -13.47
C ILE A 135 13.20 -9.67 -12.60
#